data_AF-A0A661NVC9-F1
#
_entry.id   AF-A0A661NVC9-F1
#
_cell.length_a   1.000
_cell.length_b   1.000
_cell.length_c   1.000
_cell.angle_alpha   90.00
_cell.angle_beta   90.00
_cell.angle_gamma   90.00
#
_symmetry.space_group_name_H-M   'P 1'
#
loop_
_entity.id
_entity.type
_entity.pdbx_description
1 polymer ?
#
loop_
_entity_poly.entity_id
_entity_poly.type
_entity_poly.pdbx_seq_one_letter_code
_entity_poly.pdbx_strand_id
1 'polypeptide(L)'
;MAGTKAFRVPASMLRGQPRIEAGKFEGYYIWVDKDGLHLRWSASSTSLLFTGRLDTDKPVKEVKRLREDAGGWARPHGNRIVLFSSTVRPGEMDGIDVVIPGGRKSELQIDLDGKPPEVEKIFLGKEGKHPRATPLKLYLR
;
A
#
# COMPACT_ATOMS: atom_id res chain seq x y z
N MET A 1 2.97 1.48 25.18
CA MET A 1 2.31 0.46 24.32
C MET A 1 3.38 -0.43 23.74
N ALA A 2 3.34 -1.73 24.01
CA ALA A 2 4.28 -2.69 23.42
C ALA A 2 4.02 -2.74 21.91
N GLY A 3 4.97 -2.24 21.12
CA GLY A 3 4.83 -2.17 19.66
C GLY A 3 4.81 -3.57 19.06
N THR A 4 3.71 -3.95 18.42
CA THR A 4 3.63 -5.16 17.59
C THR A 4 4.77 -5.11 16.57
N LYS A 5 5.61 -6.15 16.55
CA LYS A 5 6.76 -6.21 15.65
C LYS A 5 6.27 -6.36 14.21
N ALA A 6 6.51 -5.35 13.38
CA ALA A 6 6.13 -5.37 11.96
C ALA A 6 6.73 -6.59 11.21
N PHE A 7 5.92 -7.23 10.36
CA PHE A 7 6.34 -8.34 9.52
C PHE A 7 7.31 -7.88 8.43
N ARG A 8 8.47 -8.53 8.32
CA ARG A 8 9.50 -8.15 7.35
C ARG A 8 9.15 -8.68 5.96
N VAL A 9 8.99 -7.77 5.00
CA VAL A 9 8.78 -8.09 3.59
C VAL A 9 10.08 -7.80 2.82
N PRO A 10 10.84 -8.82 2.37
CA PRO A 10 12.07 -8.60 1.64
C PRO A 10 11.80 -8.03 0.24
N ALA A 11 12.78 -7.31 -0.32
CA ALA A 11 12.65 -6.71 -1.66
C ALA A 11 12.29 -7.73 -2.74
N SER A 12 12.80 -8.95 -2.66
CA SER A 12 12.48 -10.04 -3.59
C SER A 12 10.99 -10.41 -3.63
N MET A 13 10.24 -10.14 -2.56
CA MET A 13 8.80 -10.36 -2.49
C MET A 13 7.99 -9.19 -3.03
N LEU A 14 8.59 -8.00 -3.14
CA LEU A 14 7.92 -6.79 -3.63
C LEU A 14 8.19 -6.53 -5.12
N ARG A 15 9.12 -7.21 -5.77
CA ARG A 15 9.53 -6.88 -7.15
C ARG A 15 8.40 -7.08 -8.15
N GLY A 16 8.14 -6.02 -8.93
CA GLY A 16 7.23 -6.03 -10.08
C GLY A 16 5.76 -6.04 -9.71
N GLN A 17 4.91 -5.55 -10.60
CA GLN A 17 3.48 -5.42 -10.35
C GLN A 17 2.79 -6.79 -10.24
N PRO A 18 1.98 -7.05 -9.19
CA PRO A 18 1.10 -8.23 -9.14
C PRO A 18 0.08 -8.21 -10.28
N ARG A 19 -0.46 -9.36 -10.64
CA ARG A 19 -1.70 -9.39 -11.43
C ARG A 19 -2.82 -8.72 -10.64
N ILE A 20 -3.38 -7.65 -11.17
CA ILE A 20 -4.49 -6.93 -10.55
C ILE A 20 -5.76 -7.25 -11.34
N GLU A 21 -6.70 -7.95 -10.70
CA GLU A 21 -8.05 -8.18 -11.25
C GLU A 21 -9.04 -7.30 -10.50
N ALA A 22 -9.06 -6.01 -10.85
CA ALA A 22 -9.92 -5.03 -10.20
C ALA A 22 -11.39 -5.48 -10.22
N GLY A 23 -12.08 -5.33 -9.09
CA GLY A 23 -13.46 -5.79 -8.91
C GLY A 23 -13.62 -7.28 -8.64
N LYS A 24 -12.61 -8.12 -8.90
CA LYS A 24 -12.66 -9.56 -8.64
C LYS A 24 -12.06 -9.93 -7.29
N PHE A 25 -10.96 -9.28 -6.91
CA PHE A 25 -10.33 -9.46 -5.61
C PHE A 25 -10.19 -8.12 -4.90
N GLU A 26 -10.65 -8.07 -3.65
CA GLU A 26 -10.49 -6.91 -2.79
C GLU A 26 -9.21 -6.96 -1.97
N GLY A 27 -8.67 -5.78 -1.66
CA GLY A 27 -7.51 -5.65 -0.79
C GLY A 27 -6.44 -4.73 -1.35
N TYR A 28 -5.23 -4.90 -0.84
CA TYR A 28 -4.07 -4.09 -1.16
C TYR A 28 -3.09 -4.85 -2.05
N TYR A 29 -2.60 -4.18 -3.09
CA TYR A 29 -1.56 -4.67 -3.98
C TYR A 29 -0.34 -3.78 -3.82
N ILE A 30 0.81 -4.36 -3.48
CA ILE A 30 2.00 -3.62 -3.08
C ILE A 30 3.19 -4.16 -3.87
N TRP A 31 3.91 -3.28 -4.56
CA TRP A 31 5.12 -3.65 -5.25
C TRP A 31 6.12 -2.51 -5.35
N VAL A 32 7.35 -2.87 -5.73
CA VAL A 32 8.42 -1.94 -6.07
C VAL A 32 8.94 -2.26 -7.47
N ASP A 33 9.27 -1.21 -8.20
CA ASP A 33 10.03 -1.30 -9.43
C ASP A 33 10.99 -0.09 -9.55
N LYS A 34 11.41 0.26 -10.77
CA LYS A 34 12.34 1.37 -11.01
C LYS A 34 11.74 2.75 -10.71
N ASP A 35 10.41 2.87 -10.73
CA ASP A 35 9.70 4.14 -10.63
C ASP A 35 9.33 4.45 -9.17
N GLY A 36 9.19 3.43 -8.32
CA GLY A 36 9.10 3.63 -6.87
C GLY A 36 8.42 2.50 -6.11
N LEU A 37 7.78 2.89 -5.01
CA LEU A 37 6.86 2.04 -4.25
C LEU A 37 5.44 2.34 -4.72
N HIS A 38 4.71 1.30 -5.06
CA HIS A 38 3.35 1.40 -5.57
C HIS A 38 2.39 0.67 -4.64
N LEU A 39 1.28 1.34 -4.32
CA LEU A 39 0.14 0.75 -3.63
C LEU A 39 -1.08 0.91 -4.53
N ARG A 40 -1.82 -0.17 -4.72
CA ARG A 40 -3.17 -0.14 -5.29
C ARG A 40 -4.12 -0.78 -4.32
N TRP A 41 -5.37 -0.41 -4.42
CA TRP A 41 -6.44 -1.05 -3.68
C TRP A 41 -7.72 -1.07 -4.50
N SER A 42 -8.49 -2.14 -4.32
CA SER A 42 -9.74 -2.37 -5.06
C SER A 42 -10.77 -3.01 -4.14
N ALA A 43 -12.04 -2.73 -4.42
CA ALA A 43 -13.16 -3.35 -3.73
C ALA A 43 -13.91 -4.29 -4.68
N SER A 44 -14.42 -5.41 -4.16
CA SER A 44 -15.02 -6.46 -4.98
C SER A 44 -16.56 -6.41 -4.96
N SER A 45 -17.16 -6.65 -3.79
CA SER A 45 -18.60 -6.87 -3.63
C SER A 45 -19.33 -5.68 -2.99
N THR A 46 -18.68 -4.98 -2.07
CA THR A 46 -19.20 -3.79 -1.41
C THR A 46 -18.19 -2.65 -1.50
N SER A 47 -18.64 -1.42 -1.21
CA SER A 47 -17.71 -0.30 -1.07
C SER A 47 -16.91 -0.46 0.22
N LEU A 48 -15.61 -0.20 0.16
CA LEU A 48 -14.69 -0.34 1.31
C LEU A 48 -13.90 0.94 1.51
N LEU A 49 -13.66 1.32 2.76
CA LEU A 49 -12.75 2.40 3.14
C LEU A 49 -11.33 1.84 3.30
N PHE A 50 -10.43 2.34 2.46
CA PHE A 50 -9.00 2.06 2.50
C PHE A 50 -8.28 3.23 3.17
N THR A 51 -7.57 2.96 4.26
CA THR A 51 -6.74 3.95 4.94
C THR A 51 -5.36 3.39 5.21
N GLY A 52 -4.37 4.27 5.30
CA GLY A 52 -3.05 3.83 5.69
C GLY A 52 -2.07 4.94 5.99
N ARG A 53 -0.97 4.51 6.59
CA ARG A 53 0.19 5.30 6.94
C ARG A 53 1.43 4.58 6.43
N LEU A 54 2.18 5.27 5.58
CA LEU A 54 3.49 4.86 5.11
C LEU A 54 4.54 5.75 5.79
N ASP A 55 5.44 5.15 6.56
CA ASP A 55 6.58 5.81 7.19
C ASP A 55 7.87 5.38 6.49
N THR A 56 8.57 6.32 5.85
CA THR A 56 9.73 6.04 5.01
C THR A 56 11.03 6.32 5.76
N ASP A 57 12.11 5.61 5.42
CA ASP A 57 13.43 5.83 6.02
C ASP A 57 14.17 7.06 5.48
N LYS A 58 13.71 7.59 4.35
CA LYS A 58 14.24 8.76 3.64
C LYS A 58 13.10 9.67 3.20
N PRO A 59 13.37 10.97 2.95
CA PRO A 59 12.34 11.88 2.50
C PRO A 59 11.59 11.41 1.26
N VAL A 60 10.28 11.58 1.26
CA VAL A 60 9.39 11.37 0.13
C VAL A 60 9.58 12.54 -0.83
N LYS A 61 9.92 12.26 -2.08
CA LYS A 61 10.04 13.26 -3.14
C LYS A 61 8.69 13.58 -3.75
N GLU A 62 7.88 12.55 -3.97
CA GLU A 62 6.63 12.66 -4.70
C GLU A 62 5.63 11.62 -4.19
N VAL A 63 4.37 12.01 -4.11
CA VAL A 63 3.21 11.14 -3.92
C VAL A 63 2.20 11.49 -4.99
N LYS A 64 1.86 10.54 -5.84
CA LYS A 64 0.83 10.69 -6.87
C LYS A 64 -0.31 9.74 -6.58
N ARG A 65 -1.53 10.25 -6.48
CA ARG A 65 -2.73 9.42 -6.37
C ARG A 65 -3.21 9.00 -7.76
N LEU A 66 -3.75 7.79 -7.89
CA LEU A 66 -4.24 7.30 -9.17
C LEU A 66 -5.53 8.00 -9.62
N ARG A 67 -6.48 8.21 -8.69
CA ARG A 67 -7.75 8.90 -8.96
C ARG A 67 -7.89 10.17 -8.15
N GLU A 68 -7.49 11.28 -8.74
CA GLU A 68 -7.59 12.60 -8.10
C GLU A 68 -9.01 13.19 -8.17
N ASP A 69 -9.81 12.74 -9.14
CA ASP A 69 -11.21 13.13 -9.36
C ASP A 69 -12.20 12.36 -8.47
N ALA A 70 -11.76 11.27 -7.84
CA ALA A 70 -12.56 10.46 -6.94
C ALA A 70 -12.41 10.92 -5.48
N GLY A 71 -13.47 10.71 -4.69
CA GLY A 71 -13.47 11.01 -3.25
C GLY A 71 -12.32 10.33 -2.50
N GLY A 72 -11.77 11.01 -1.50
CA GLY A 72 -10.60 10.58 -0.74
C GLY A 72 -9.40 11.51 -0.93
N TRP A 73 -8.24 11.09 -0.41
CA TRP A 73 -7.01 11.86 -0.46
C TRP A 73 -5.78 10.98 -0.19
N ALA A 74 -4.64 11.41 -0.71
CA ALA A 74 -3.32 10.92 -0.32
C ALA A 74 -2.37 12.12 -0.26
N ARG A 75 -1.64 12.30 0.84
CA ARG A 75 -0.77 13.45 1.02
C ARG A 75 0.41 13.17 1.95
N PRO A 76 1.56 13.82 1.72
CA PRO A 76 2.64 13.86 2.68
C PRO A 76 2.20 14.52 4.00
N HIS A 77 2.76 14.05 5.11
CA HIS A 77 2.68 14.67 6.42
C HIS A 77 4.10 14.87 6.95
N GLY A 78 4.64 16.08 6.80
CA GLY A 78 6.08 16.30 6.90
C GLY A 78 6.81 15.69 5.69
N ASN A 79 8.07 15.30 5.86
CA ASN A 79 8.90 14.83 4.74
C ASN A 79 8.99 13.32 4.58
N ARG A 80 8.49 12.51 5.52
CA ARG A 80 8.70 11.04 5.55
C ARG A 80 7.45 10.21 5.74
N ILE A 81 6.32 10.85 5.98
CA ILE A 81 5.07 10.16 6.22
C ILE A 81 4.16 10.46 5.05
N VAL A 82 3.51 9.42 4.52
CA VAL A 82 2.37 9.55 3.61
C VAL A 82 1.16 8.99 4.31
N LEU A 83 0.08 9.77 4.33
CA LEU A 83 -1.21 9.34 4.82
C LEU A 83 -2.18 9.28 3.64
N PHE A 84 -3.08 8.29 3.64
CA PHE A 84 -4.12 8.18 2.63
C PHE A 84 -5.43 7.66 3.22
N SER A 85 -6.53 8.04 2.58
CA SER A 85 -7.89 7.64 2.91
C SER A 85 -8.76 7.73 1.66
N SER A 86 -9.36 6.64 1.23
CA SER A 86 -10.26 6.62 0.07
C SER A 86 -11.30 5.51 0.20
N THR A 87 -12.55 5.83 -0.13
CA THR A 87 -13.61 4.83 -0.28
C THR A 87 -13.69 4.41 -1.74
N VAL A 88 -13.58 3.11 -2.00
CA VAL A 88 -13.61 2.55 -3.36
C VAL A 88 -14.86 1.70 -3.53
N ARG A 89 -15.55 1.87 -4.67
CA ARG A 89 -16.77 1.11 -5.02
C ARG A 89 -16.42 -0.25 -5.63
N PRO A 90 -17.35 -1.23 -5.62
CA PRO A 90 -17.22 -2.47 -6.37
C PRO A 90 -16.82 -2.23 -7.83
N GLY A 91 -15.83 -2.98 -8.32
CA GLY A 91 -15.36 -2.85 -9.70
C GLY A 91 -14.35 -1.72 -9.95
N GLU A 92 -14.13 -0.85 -8.97
CA GLU A 92 -13.19 0.25 -9.08
C GLU A 92 -11.84 -0.05 -8.40
N MET A 93 -10.84 0.77 -8.72
CA MET A 93 -9.52 0.72 -8.13
C MET A 93 -9.04 2.15 -7.88
N ASP A 94 -8.22 2.34 -6.85
CA ASP A 94 -7.43 3.55 -6.62
C ASP A 94 -6.05 3.15 -6.09
N GLY A 95 -5.20 4.12 -5.77
CA GLY A 95 -3.87 3.85 -5.28
C GLY A 95 -2.97 5.07 -5.19
N ILE A 96 -1.74 4.82 -4.79
CA ILE A 96 -0.67 5.82 -4.76
C ILE A 96 0.63 5.26 -5.34
N ASP A 97 1.36 6.16 -5.99
CA ASP A 97 2.75 5.98 -6.37
C ASP A 97 3.61 6.89 -5.49
N VAL A 98 4.67 6.33 -4.91
CA VAL A 98 5.53 7.04 -3.96
C VAL A 98 7.00 6.93 -4.38
N VAL A 99 7.63 8.09 -4.59
CA VAL A 99 9.05 8.17 -4.94
C VAL A 99 9.87 8.51 -3.69
N ILE A 100 10.79 7.62 -3.32
CA ILE A 100 11.63 7.75 -2.12
C ILE A 100 13.12 7.64 -2.53
N PRO A 101 13.77 8.74 -2.95
CA PRO A 101 15.16 8.70 -3.40
C PRO A 101 16.10 8.15 -2.33
N GLY A 102 16.84 7.10 -2.68
CA GLY A 102 17.76 6.42 -1.75
C GLY A 102 17.07 5.67 -0.60
N GLY A 103 15.73 5.57 -0.62
CA GLY A 103 14.95 4.82 0.36
C GLY A 103 15.28 3.34 0.31
N ARG A 104 15.43 2.73 1.49
CA ARG A 104 15.76 1.31 1.63
C ARG A 104 14.68 0.53 2.36
N LYS A 105 13.91 1.20 3.22
CA LYS A 105 12.86 0.56 4.01
C LYS A 105 11.70 1.51 4.27
N SER A 106 10.51 0.94 4.42
CA SER A 106 9.34 1.68 4.87
C SER A 106 8.48 0.82 5.76
N GLU A 107 7.81 1.44 6.72
CA GLU A 107 6.80 0.80 7.55
C GLU A 107 5.43 1.19 7.01
N LEU A 108 4.60 0.19 6.75
CA LEU A 108 3.29 0.36 6.17
C LEU A 108 2.24 -0.22 7.13
N GLN A 109 1.39 0.65 7.63
CA GLN A 109 0.16 0.31 8.32
C GLN A 109 -1.00 0.61 7.40
N ILE A 110 -1.90 -0.35 7.24
CA ILE A 110 -3.05 -0.30 6.35
C ILE A 110 -4.26 -0.88 7.05
N ASP A 111 -5.41 -0.30 6.78
CA ASP A 111 -6.69 -0.73 7.32
C ASP A 111 -7.74 -0.82 6.21
N LEU A 112 -8.68 -1.74 6.40
CA LEU A 112 -9.95 -1.88 5.69
C LEU A 112 -11.07 -1.61 6.70
N ASP A 113 -11.88 -0.59 6.44
CA ASP A 113 -12.98 -0.16 7.34
C ASP A 113 -12.52 0.01 8.80
N GLY A 114 -11.32 0.59 8.97
CA GLY A 114 -10.73 0.88 10.29
C GLY A 114 -10.13 -0.32 11.03
N LYS A 115 -10.00 -1.48 10.36
CA LYS A 115 -9.34 -2.68 10.92
C LYS A 115 -8.19 -3.14 10.04
N PRO A 116 -7.14 -3.77 10.60
CA PRO A 116 -6.12 -4.39 9.77
C PRO A 116 -6.73 -5.43 8.82
N PRO A 117 -6.34 -5.44 7.53
CA PRO A 117 -6.83 -6.44 6.58
C PRO A 117 -6.32 -7.84 6.94
N GLU A 118 -7.09 -8.86 6.56
CA GLU A 118 -6.61 -10.24 6.46
C GLU A 118 -5.38 -10.31 5.54
N VAL A 119 -4.41 -11.15 5.87
CA VAL A 119 -3.12 -11.18 5.14
C VAL A 119 -3.28 -11.69 3.71
N GLU A 120 -4.31 -12.50 3.47
CA GLU A 120 -4.75 -13.01 2.17
C GLU A 120 -5.30 -11.88 1.26
N LYS A 121 -5.69 -10.75 1.85
CA LYS A 121 -6.10 -9.53 1.11
C LYS A 121 -4.94 -8.59 0.83
N ILE A 122 -3.70 -9.04 1.03
CA ILE A 122 -2.49 -8.27 0.72
C ILE A 122 -1.67 -9.05 -0.30
N PHE A 123 -1.50 -8.48 -1.49
CA PHE A 123 -0.78 -9.08 -2.61
C PHE A 123 0.54 -8.36 -2.82
N LEU A 124 1.65 -9.11 -2.74
CA LEU A 124 3.01 -8.59 -2.77
C LEU A 124 3.74 -9.02 -4.04
N GLY A 125 4.21 -8.03 -4.79
CA GLY A 125 5.04 -8.22 -5.99
C GLY A 125 4.37 -9.03 -7.09
N LYS A 126 5.11 -9.29 -8.18
CA LYS A 126 4.58 -9.99 -9.37
C LYS A 126 4.01 -11.38 -9.09
N GLU A 127 4.52 -12.03 -8.05
CA GLU A 127 4.11 -13.37 -7.63
C GLU A 127 2.83 -13.36 -6.78
N GLY A 128 2.28 -12.19 -6.45
CA GLY A 128 1.04 -12.05 -5.67
C GLY A 128 1.12 -12.68 -4.28
N LYS A 129 2.30 -12.67 -3.64
CA LYS A 129 2.52 -13.34 -2.35
C LYS A 129 1.78 -12.63 -1.22
N HIS A 130 1.42 -13.38 -0.19
CA HIS A 130 0.79 -12.84 1.02
C HIS A 130 1.81 -12.72 2.16
N PRO A 131 1.78 -11.64 2.97
CA PRO A 131 2.54 -11.56 4.21
C PRO A 131 1.96 -12.54 5.26
N ARG A 132 2.60 -12.64 6.42
CA ARG A 132 2.11 -13.47 7.54
C ARG A 132 1.52 -12.69 8.71
N ALA A 133 1.69 -11.37 8.72
CA ALA A 133 1.15 -10.47 9.72
C ALA A 133 1.19 -9.02 9.24
N THR A 134 0.45 -8.14 9.90
CA THR A 134 0.52 -6.68 9.78
C THR A 134 0.89 -6.06 11.14
N PRO A 135 1.49 -4.85 11.20
CA PRO A 135 1.91 -3.99 10.08
C PRO A 135 3.12 -4.55 9.31
N LEU A 136 3.43 -3.96 8.15
CA LEU A 136 4.49 -4.44 7.25
C LEU A 136 5.74 -3.56 7.33
N LYS A 137 6.91 -4.20 7.33
CA LYS A 137 8.21 -3.54 7.14
C LYS A 137 8.77 -3.94 5.79
N LEU A 138 8.59 -3.06 4.82
CA LEU A 138 8.98 -3.22 3.43
C LEU A 138 10.48 -2.92 3.26
N TYR A 139 11.21 -3.80 2.58
CA TYR A 139 12.58 -3.54 2.13
C TYR A 139 12.52 -3.27 0.62
N LEU A 140 12.98 -2.10 0.19
CA LEU A 140 12.75 -1.61 -1.18
C LEU A 140 13.87 -2.00 -2.16
N ARG A 141 15.02 -2.45 -1.65
CA ARG A 141 16.24 -2.76 -2.41
C ARG A 141 16.95 -3.96 -1.82
#